data_AF-H1A9R1-F1
#
_entry.id   AF-H1A9R1-F1
#
_cell.length_a   1.000
_cell.length_b   1.000
_cell.length_c   1.000
_cell.angle_alpha   90.00
_cell.angle_beta   90.00
_cell.angle_gamma   90.00
#
_symmetry.space_group_name_H-M   'P 1'
#
loop_
_entity.id
_entity.type
_entity.pdbx_description
1 polymer ?
#
loop_
_entity_poly.entity_id
_entity_poly.type
_entity_poly.pdbx_seq_one_letter_code
_entity_poly.pdbx_strand_id
1 'polypeptide(L)'
;MTRYELTSFTQVLFGLARLSEGAYHGSKRNKGFKLQHNGPEGISLSLSEAGQVKQCLFNPQERTELGSFIIRRLAMGWKMTVADVLAILRQSALLERTAKKTES
;
A
#
# COMPACT_ATOMS: atom_id res chain seq x y z
N MET A 1 9.18 4.70 -4.28
CA MET A 1 8.78 3.43 -3.65
C MET A 1 9.15 2.30 -4.59
N THR A 2 9.75 1.24 -4.07
CA THR A 2 10.05 0.02 -4.81
C THR A 2 8.76 -0.74 -5.14
N ARG A 3 8.85 -1.74 -6.03
CA ARG A 3 7.71 -2.64 -6.32
C ARG A 3 7.19 -3.33 -5.05
N TYR A 4 8.09 -3.78 -4.17
CA TYR A 4 7.72 -4.42 -2.91
C TYR A 4 6.98 -3.46 -1.97
N GLU A 5 7.50 -2.25 -1.79
CA GLU A 5 6.86 -1.22 -0.96
C GLU A 5 5.47 -0.85 -1.47
N LEU A 6 5.29 -0.74 -2.79
CA LEU A 6 3.98 -0.45 -3.37
C LEU A 6 2.98 -1.60 -3.22
N THR A 7 3.42 -2.86 -3.36
CA THR A 7 2.57 -4.02 -3.11
C THR A 7 2.15 -4.11 -1.64
N SER A 8 3.08 -3.89 -0.71
CA SER A 8 2.77 -3.85 0.73
C SER A 8 1.81 -2.70 1.07
N PHE A 9 2.01 -1.53 0.45
CA PHE A 9 1.12 -0.38 0.59
C PHE A 9 -0.30 -0.69 0.11
N THR A 10 -0.47 -1.33 -1.05
CA THR A 10 -1.79 -1.70 -1.56
C THR A 10 -2.47 -2.77 -0.69
N GLN A 11 -1.72 -3.74 -0.15
CA GLN A 11 -2.28 -4.71 0.79
C GLN A 11 -2.92 -4.05 2.01
N VAL A 12 -2.27 -3.04 2.59
CA VAL A 12 -2.85 -2.30 3.74
C VAL A 12 -4.04 -1.46 3.33
N LEU A 13 -3.96 -0.77 2.18
CA LEU A 13 -5.05 0.07 1.69
C LEU A 13 -6.35 -0.71 1.50
N PHE A 14 -6.26 -1.97 1.06
CA PHE A 14 -7.40 -2.87 0.87
C PHE A 14 -7.66 -3.82 2.04
N GLY A 15 -7.05 -3.60 3.20
CA GLY A 15 -7.33 -4.36 4.42
C GLY A 15 -6.82 -5.81 4.43
N LEU A 16 -5.91 -6.16 3.51
CA LEU A 16 -5.23 -7.46 3.47
C LEU A 16 -4.08 -7.54 4.48
N ALA A 17 -3.53 -6.40 4.87
CA ALA A 17 -2.52 -6.24 5.92
C ALA A 17 -2.90 -5.08 6.86
N ARG A 18 -2.38 -5.09 8.09
CA ARG A 18 -2.65 -4.01 9.06
C ARG A 18 -1.66 -2.84 9.00
N LEU A 19 -0.44 -3.09 8.55
CA LEU A 19 0.66 -2.12 8.59
C LEU A 19 1.60 -2.31 7.41
N SER A 20 2.07 -1.21 6.84
CA SER A 20 3.13 -1.16 5.85
C SER A 20 4.02 0.03 6.18
N GLU A 21 5.31 -0.21 6.26
CA GLU A 21 6.33 0.79 6.52
C GLU A 21 7.40 0.67 5.43
N GLY A 22 7.94 1.81 5.01
CA GLY A 22 9.01 1.81 4.03
C GLY A 22 9.80 3.09 4.05
N ALA A 23 11.07 2.96 3.71
CA ALA A 23 12.02 4.06 3.62
C ALA A 23 12.32 4.31 2.14
N TYR A 24 11.49 5.11 1.46
CA TYR A 24 11.75 5.41 0.07
C TYR A 24 12.96 6.34 -0.06
N HIS A 25 13.99 5.90 -0.77
CA HIS A 25 15.27 6.59 -0.82
C HIS A 25 15.19 7.91 -1.61
N GLY A 26 15.10 9.04 -0.89
CA GLY A 26 15.71 10.29 -1.34
C GLY A 26 17.23 10.21 -1.21
N SER A 27 17.96 11.13 -1.85
CA SER A 27 19.43 11.21 -1.84
C SER A 27 20.07 11.25 -0.44
N LYS A 28 19.29 11.53 0.62
CA LYS A 28 19.74 11.58 2.02
C LYS A 28 19.16 10.48 2.92
N ARG A 29 18.47 9.46 2.37
CA ARG A 29 17.81 8.37 3.14
C ARG A 29 16.92 8.85 4.30
N ASN A 30 16.34 10.03 4.16
CA ASN A 30 15.64 10.73 5.23
C ASN A 30 14.12 10.79 5.01
N LYS A 31 13.59 9.96 4.11
CA LYS A 31 12.17 9.90 3.77
C LYS A 31 11.61 8.54 4.09
N GLY A 32 10.40 8.52 4.64
CA GLY A 32 9.70 7.29 4.97
C GLY A 32 8.20 7.46 4.90
N PHE A 33 7.51 6.33 4.94
CA PHE A 33 6.07 6.28 5.13
C PHE A 33 5.71 5.19 6.13
N LYS A 34 4.58 5.40 6.78
CA LYS A 34 3.87 4.41 7.59
C LYS A 34 2.40 4.48 7.22
N LEU A 35 1.86 3.38 6.71
CA LEU A 35 0.45 3.23 6.39
C LEU A 35 -0.14 2.18 7.33
N GLN A 36 -1.22 2.54 8.02
CA GLN A 36 -1.91 1.66 8.96
C GLN A 36 -3.39 1.56 8.60
N HIS A 37 -3.91 0.34 8.62
CA HIS A 37 -5.34 0.06 8.42
C HIS A 37 -6.07 0.06 9.75
N ASN A 38 -7.02 0.98 9.92
CA ASN A 38 -7.75 1.21 11.18
C ASN A 38 -9.15 0.55 11.17
N GLY A 39 -9.34 -0.46 10.32
CA GLY A 39 -10.60 -1.20 10.25
C GLY A 39 -11.66 -0.44 9.42
N PRO A 40 -12.93 -0.44 9.86
CA PRO A 40 -14.01 0.29 9.17
C PRO A 40 -13.78 1.81 9.12
N GLU A 41 -13.00 2.36 10.04
CA GLU A 41 -12.72 3.80 10.17
C GLU A 41 -11.81 4.35 9.06
N GLY A 42 -11.20 3.47 8.26
CA GLY A 42 -10.32 3.84 7.14
C GLY A 42 -8.85 3.57 7.41
N ILE A 43 -7.96 4.48 7.00
CA ILE A 43 -6.50 4.32 7.07
C ILE A 43 -5.83 5.58 7.62
N SER A 44 -4.65 5.42 8.22
CA SER A 44 -3.75 6.53 8.56
C SER A 44 -2.45 6.40 7.78
N LEU A 45 -2.02 7.50 7.15
CA LEU A 45 -0.76 7.61 6.44
C LEU A 45 0.11 8.67 7.11
N SER A 46 1.26 8.26 7.61
CA SER A 46 2.31 9.17 8.05
C SER A 46 3.42 9.20 7.01
N LEU A 47 3.81 10.39 6.58
CA LEU A 47 4.96 10.64 5.71
C LEU A 47 6.01 11.37 6.53
N SER A 48 7.23 10.85 6.56
CA SER A 48 8.35 11.49 7.21
C SER A 48 9.35 12.01 6.18
N GLU A 49 9.87 13.22 6.40
CA GLU A 49 10.97 13.81 5.63
C GLU A 49 11.82 14.68 6.55
N ALA A 50 13.12 14.38 6.65
CA ALA A 50 14.09 15.18 7.40
C ALA A 50 13.67 15.50 8.86
N GLY A 51 13.06 14.54 9.55
CA GLY A 51 12.57 14.69 10.92
C GLY A 51 11.20 15.37 11.05
N GLN A 52 10.62 15.87 9.95
CA GLN A 52 9.24 16.34 9.91
C GLN A 52 8.31 15.18 9.59
N VAL A 53 7.16 15.10 10.27
CA VAL A 53 6.13 14.09 10.01
C VAL A 53 4.83 14.77 9.67
N LYS A 54 4.27 14.41 8.51
CA LYS A 54 2.91 14.77 8.11
C LYS A 54 2.02 13.55 8.23
N GLN A 55 0.94 13.66 8.99
CA GLN A 55 -0.05 12.61 9.13
C GLN A 55 -1.33 13.00 8.41
N CYS A 56 -1.87 12.07 7.63
CA CYS A 56 -3.17 12.16 6.98
C CYS A 56 -4.04 11.00 7.48
N LEU A 57 -5.30 11.30 7.80
CA LEU A 57 -6.33 10.30 8.03
C LEU A 57 -7.22 10.28 6.81
N PHE A 58 -7.52 9.09 6.29
CA PHE A 58 -8.44 8.91 5.19
C PHE A 58 -9.62 8.09 5.66
N ASN A 59 -10.81 8.66 5.54
CA ASN A 59 -12.06 7.94 5.75
C ASN A 59 -12.26 6.85 4.66
N PRO A 60 -13.27 5.97 4.77
CA PRO A 60 -13.46 4.88 3.82
C PRO A 60 -13.61 5.30 2.35
N GLN A 61 -14.24 6.45 2.09
CA GLN A 61 -14.41 6.99 0.75
C GLN A 61 -13.06 7.51 0.20
N GLU A 62 -12.37 8.33 0.96
CA GLU A 62 -11.05 8.87 0.59
C GLU A 62 -10.01 7.77 0.41
N ARG A 63 -10.08 6.70 1.23
CA ARG A 63 -9.27 5.49 1.08
C ARG A 63 -9.51 4.84 -0.28
N THR A 64 -10.76 4.77 -0.72
CA THR A 64 -11.14 4.16 -1.99
C THR A 64 -10.61 4.99 -3.17
N GLU A 65 -10.74 6.31 -3.08
CA GLU A 65 -10.18 7.24 -4.08
C GLU A 65 -8.66 7.14 -4.15
N LEU A 66 -7.97 7.15 -3.01
CA LEU A 66 -6.53 6.93 -2.93
C LEU A 66 -6.14 5.57 -3.53
N GLY A 67 -6.89 4.51 -3.24
CA GLY A 67 -6.67 3.18 -3.82
C GLY A 67 -6.75 3.17 -5.33
N SER A 68 -7.77 3.82 -5.89
CA SER A 68 -7.95 3.93 -7.34
C SER A 68 -6.77 4.65 -8.00
N PHE A 69 -6.30 5.74 -7.38
CA PHE A 69 -5.14 6.48 -7.84
C PHE A 69 -3.88 5.61 -7.81
N ILE A 70 -3.61 4.92 -6.71
CA ILE A 70 -2.43 4.06 -6.56
C ILE A 70 -2.43 2.92 -7.57
N ILE A 71 -3.57 2.24 -7.78
CA ILE A 71 -3.68 1.18 -8.80
C ILE A 71 -3.37 1.73 -10.20
N ARG A 72 -3.88 2.92 -10.53
CA ARG A 72 -3.58 3.56 -11.82
C ARG A 72 -2.09 3.88 -11.97
N ARG A 73 -1.45 4.39 -10.91
CA ARG A 73 0.01 4.64 -10.90
C ARG A 73 0.82 3.36 -11.05
N LEU A 74 0.37 2.27 -10.44
CA LEU A 74 0.97 0.94 -10.61
C LEU A 74 0.86 0.46 -12.05
N ALA A 75 -0.32 0.55 -12.65
CA ALA A 75 -0.55 0.17 -14.05
C ALA A 75 0.37 0.94 -15.00
N MET A 76 0.49 2.26 -14.82
CA MET A 76 1.43 3.09 -15.57
C MET A 76 2.89 2.65 -15.36
N GLY A 77 3.30 2.41 -14.11
CA GLY A 77 4.66 2.01 -13.77
C GLY A 77 5.03 0.62 -14.29
N TRP A 78 4.08 -0.31 -14.31
CA TRP A 78 4.28 -1.68 -14.79
C TRP A 78 4.09 -1.81 -16.31
N LYS A 79 3.60 -0.75 -16.97
CA LYS A 79 3.25 -0.75 -18.41
C LYS A 79 2.22 -1.83 -18.74
N MET A 80 1.19 -1.95 -17.91
CA MET A 80 0.10 -2.92 -18.04
C MET A 80 -1.25 -2.23 -17.89
N THR A 81 -2.35 -2.94 -18.18
CA THR A 81 -3.68 -2.41 -17.90
C THR A 81 -3.96 -2.41 -16.40
N VAL A 82 -4.93 -1.60 -15.96
CA VAL A 82 -5.43 -1.63 -14.58
C VAL A 82 -5.98 -3.00 -14.22
N ALA A 83 -6.64 -3.68 -15.17
CA ALA A 83 -7.18 -5.02 -14.96
C ALA A 83 -6.08 -6.05 -14.66
N ASP A 84 -4.96 -6.00 -15.38
CA ASP A 84 -3.83 -6.91 -15.14
C ASP A 84 -3.22 -6.69 -13.76
N VAL A 85 -3.04 -5.43 -13.35
CA VAL A 85 -2.53 -5.09 -12.02
C VAL A 85 -3.46 -5.64 -10.93
N LEU A 86 -4.78 -5.44 -11.07
CA LEU A 86 -5.77 -5.98 -10.15
C LEU A 86 -5.73 -7.50 -10.08
N ALA A 87 -5.62 -8.17 -11.23
CA ALA A 87 -5.51 -9.63 -11.30
C ALA A 87 -4.25 -10.14 -10.58
N ILE A 88 -3.10 -9.51 -10.82
CA ILE A 88 -1.84 -9.85 -10.15
C ILE A 88 -1.94 -9.64 -8.64
N LEU A 89 -2.39 -8.47 -8.19
CA LEU A 89 -2.52 -8.16 -6.76
C LEU A 89 -3.49 -9.13 -6.06
N ARG A 90 -4.62 -9.44 -6.70
CA ARG A 90 -5.59 -10.43 -6.19
C ARG A 90 -4.96 -11.82 -6.08
N GLN A 91 -4.23 -12.25 -7.12
CA GLN A 91 -3.60 -13.57 -7.14
C GLN A 91 -2.51 -13.68 -6.06
N SER A 92 -1.68 -12.65 -5.88
CA SER A 92 -0.69 -12.59 -4.80
C SER A 92 -1.34 -12.74 -3.43
N ALA A 93 -2.44 -12.03 -3.18
CA ALA A 93 -3.17 -12.14 -1.91
C ALA A 93 -3.76 -13.54 -1.69
N LEU A 94 -4.26 -14.19 -2.74
CA LEU A 94 -4.77 -15.57 -2.65
C LEU A 94 -3.67 -16.57 -2.33
N LEU A 95 -2.50 -16.44 -2.96
CA LEU A 95 -1.34 -17.29 -2.70
C LEU A 95 -0.85 -17.14 -1.25
N GLU A 96 -0.73 -15.92 -0.74
CA GLU A 96 -0.34 -15.67 0.66
C GLU A 96 -1.34 -16.28 1.66
N ARG A 97 -2.65 -16.14 1.40
CA ARG A 97 -3.69 -16.75 2.24
C ARG A 97 -3.64 -18.27 2.22
N THR A 98 -3.30 -18.86 1.09
CA THR A 98 -3.22 -20.32 0.93
C THR A 98 -1.99 -20.85 1.63
N ALA A 99 -0.83 -20.20 1.49
CA ALA A 99 0.40 -20.56 2.20
C ALA A 99 0.19 -20.59 3.72
N LYS A 100 -0.42 -19.54 4.30
CA LYS A 100 -0.71 -19.47 5.75
C LYS A 100 -1.63 -20.59 6.25
N LYS A 101 -2.56 -21.07 5.41
CA LYS A 101 -3.45 -22.18 5.77
C LYS A 101 -2.73 -23.52 5.79
N THR A 102 -1.72 -23.71 4.96
CA THR A 102 -0.96 -24.96 4.88
C THR A 102 0.05 -25.09 6.03
N GLU A 103 0.46 -23.96 6.63
CA GLU A 103 1.35 -23.89 7.80
C GLU A 103 0.61 -24.00 9.15
N SER A 104 -0.72 -24.04 9.14
CA SER A 104 -1.60 -24.17 10.32
C SER A 104 -2.15 -25.58 10.46
#